data_AF-A0A9E1AD64-F1
#
_entry.id   AF-A0A9E1AD64-F1
#
_cell.length_a   1.000
_cell.length_b   1.000
_cell.length_c   1.000
_cell.angle_alpha   90.00
_cell.angle_beta   90.00
_cell.angle_gamma   90.00
#
_symmetry.space_group_name_H-M   'P 1'
#
loop_
_entity.id
_entity.type
_entity.pdbx_description
1 polymer ?
#
loop_
_entity_poly.entity_id
_entity_poly.type
_entity_poly.pdbx_seq_one_letter_code
_entity_poly.pdbx_strand_id
1 'polypeptide(L)'
;MRIDILGVGFDNLTMTEAVTRGCELLAGEGAHYVVTPNPEIVETCRADAEAMAAVNGADLVLPDGIGVIYGAKLLGTPLKSRVPGIEFGTAMLAHCAETGKKVFLFGAKPG
;
A
#
# COMPACT_ATOMS: atom_id res chain seq x y z
N MET A 1 -12.32 -0.47 -5.15
CA MET A 1 -12.90 0.88 -4.95
C MET A 1 -12.07 1.56 -3.88
N ARG A 2 -11.54 2.75 -4.18
CA ARG A 2 -10.70 3.51 -3.26
C ARG A 2 -11.54 4.45 -2.39
N ILE A 3 -11.11 4.64 -1.15
CA ILE A 3 -11.65 5.63 -0.23
C ILE A 3 -10.71 6.82 -0.24
N ASP A 4 -11.25 8.00 -0.56
CA ASP A 4 -10.49 9.24 -0.48
C ASP A 4 -10.31 9.66 0.98
N ILE A 5 -9.06 9.87 1.38
CA ILE A 5 -8.71 10.47 2.66
C ILE A 5 -7.73 11.60 2.37
N LEU A 6 -8.27 12.83 2.38
CA LEU A 6 -7.51 14.06 2.13
C LEU A 6 -6.79 14.06 0.76
N GLY A 7 -7.44 13.50 -0.27
CA GLY A 7 -6.90 13.41 -1.63
C GLY A 7 -6.11 12.13 -1.93
N VAL A 8 -5.76 11.33 -0.91
CA VAL A 8 -5.12 10.02 -1.10
C VAL A 8 -6.19 8.94 -1.20
N GLY A 9 -6.22 8.22 -2.32
CA GLY A 9 -7.17 7.15 -2.57
C GLY A 9 -6.68 5.81 -2.02
N PHE A 10 -7.12 5.42 -0.83
CA PHE A 10 -6.75 4.14 -0.20
C PHE A 10 -7.60 2.98 -0.68
N ASP A 11 -6.95 1.84 -0.99
CA ASP A 11 -7.64 0.60 -1.31
C ASP A 11 -8.25 -0.02 -0.05
N ASN A 12 -9.58 -0.19 -0.07
CA ASN A 12 -10.35 -0.66 1.07
C ASN A 12 -10.33 -2.20 1.19
N LEU A 13 -9.17 -2.73 1.57
CA LEU A 13 -8.86 -4.16 1.61
C LEU A 13 -8.48 -4.63 3.02
N THR A 14 -8.75 -5.89 3.30
CA THR A 14 -8.10 -6.62 4.41
C THR A 14 -6.67 -7.00 4.05
N MET A 15 -5.85 -7.40 5.02
CA MET A 15 -4.49 -7.92 4.75
C MET A 15 -4.52 -9.10 3.76
N THR A 16 -5.43 -10.06 3.95
CA THR A 16 -5.57 -11.21 3.05
C THR A 16 -5.94 -10.77 1.63
N GLU A 17 -6.90 -9.85 1.49
CA GLU A 17 -7.30 -9.32 0.18
C GLU A 17 -6.16 -8.54 -0.49
N ALA A 18 -5.40 -7.76 0.28
CA ALA A 18 -4.25 -7.03 -0.22
C ALA A 18 -3.16 -7.98 -0.76
N VAL A 19 -2.81 -9.03 0.01
CA VAL A 19 -1.82 -10.04 -0.42
C VAL A 19 -2.30 -10.77 -1.67
N THR A 20 -3.56 -11.23 -1.70
CA THR A 20 -4.14 -11.85 -2.91
C THR A 20 -3.98 -10.93 -4.12
N ARG A 21 -4.32 -9.65 -3.97
CA ARG A 21 -4.19 -8.67 -5.05
C ARG A 21 -2.74 -8.42 -5.45
N GLY A 22 -1.81 -8.40 -4.50
CA GLY A 22 -0.38 -8.31 -4.77
C GLY A 22 0.13 -9.50 -5.58
N CYS A 23 -0.32 -10.72 -5.26
CA CYS A 23 0.02 -11.93 -6.00
C CYS A 23 -0.55 -11.91 -7.43
N GLU A 24 -1.77 -11.41 -7.61
CA GLU A 24 -2.35 -11.21 -8.95
C GLU A 24 -1.52 -10.24 -9.79
N LEU A 25 -1.10 -9.10 -9.22
CA LEU A 25 -0.23 -8.14 -9.89
C LEU A 25 1.12 -8.77 -10.26
N LEU A 26 1.71 -9.57 -9.37
CA LEU A 26 2.98 -10.27 -9.63
C LEU A 26 2.86 -11.33 -10.75
N ALA A 27 1.68 -11.92 -10.92
CA ALA A 27 1.40 -12.88 -11.99
C ALA A 27 1.02 -12.22 -13.32
N GLY A 28 0.63 -10.95 -13.29
CA GLY A 28 0.24 -10.16 -14.46
C GLY A 28 1.41 -9.73 -15.34
N GLU A 29 1.06 -9.08 -16.45
CA GLU A 29 2.04 -8.45 -17.35
C GLU A 29 2.33 -7.02 -16.93
N GLY A 30 3.57 -6.57 -17.13
CA GLY A 30 3.99 -5.21 -16.86
C GLY A 30 4.65 -5.01 -15.49
N ALA A 31 4.95 -3.75 -15.19
CA ALA A 31 5.52 -3.35 -13.91
C ALA A 31 4.41 -2.76 -13.04
N HIS A 32 4.33 -3.25 -11.81
CA HIS A 32 3.37 -2.77 -10.82
C HIS A 32 4.09 -2.30 -9.57
N TYR A 33 3.50 -1.35 -8.86
CA TYR A 33 4.03 -0.86 -7.60
C TYR A 33 2.95 -0.66 -6.55
N VAL A 34 3.36 -0.87 -5.30
CA VAL A 34 2.52 -0.78 -4.11
C VAL A 34 3.10 0.30 -3.21
N VAL A 35 2.23 1.14 -2.67
CA VAL A 35 2.58 2.15 -1.68
C VAL A 35 1.77 1.91 -0.41
N THR A 36 2.37 2.26 0.73
CA THR A 36 1.77 2.03 2.07
C THR A 36 1.71 3.36 2.83
N PRO A 37 0.84 4.33 2.44
CA PRO A 37 0.85 5.64 3.04
C PRO A 37 0.41 5.59 4.50
N ASN A 38 1.20 6.25 5.35
CA ASN A 38 0.85 6.57 6.72
C ASN A 38 0.41 8.05 6.82
N PRO A 39 -0.02 8.55 7.99
CA PRO A 39 -0.43 9.95 8.13
C PRO A 39 0.63 10.97 7.69
N GLU A 40 1.92 10.70 7.92
CA GLU A 40 3.01 11.61 7.51
C GLU A 40 3.14 11.67 5.98
N ILE A 41 2.99 10.53 5.29
CA ILE A 41 2.95 10.48 3.83
C ILE A 41 1.72 11.20 3.28
N VAL A 42 0.55 11.07 3.93
CA VAL A 42 -0.65 11.82 3.54
C VAL A 42 -0.40 13.34 3.63
N GLU A 43 0.21 13.82 4.71
CA GLU A 43 0.55 15.24 4.83
C GLU A 43 1.58 15.68 3.77
N THR A 44 2.53 14.81 3.43
CA THR A 44 3.49 15.05 2.34
C THR A 44 2.77 15.20 1.00
N CYS A 45 1.83 14.30 0.68
CA CYS A 45 1.02 14.37 -0.54
C CYS A 45 0.18 15.64 -0.60
N ARG A 46 -0.32 16.14 0.54
CA ARG A 46 -1.08 17.39 0.57
C ARG A 46 -0.24 18.63 0.25
N ALA A 47 1.06 18.57 0.55
CA ALA A 47 2.00 19.66 0.29
C ALA A 47 2.69 19.56 -1.08
N ASP A 48 2.71 18.37 -1.68
CA ASP A 48 3.45 18.07 -2.91
C ASP A 48 2.58 17.30 -3.93
N ALA A 49 2.27 17.97 -5.04
CA ALA A 49 1.44 17.42 -6.10
C ALA A 49 2.10 16.23 -6.83
N GLU A 50 3.42 16.18 -6.93
CA GLU A 50 4.13 15.05 -7.53
C GLU A 50 4.06 13.83 -6.63
N ALA A 51 4.22 14.03 -5.31
CA ALA A 51 4.01 12.96 -4.32
C ALA A 51 2.58 12.43 -4.36
N MET A 52 1.58 13.31 -4.41
CA MET A 52 0.17 12.93 -4.55
C MET A 52 -0.07 12.11 -5.82
N ALA A 53 0.47 12.55 -6.96
CA ALA A 53 0.34 11.84 -8.22
C ALA A 53 1.01 10.46 -8.19
N ALA A 54 2.21 10.37 -7.60
CA ALA A 54 2.95 9.11 -7.47
C ALA A 54 2.20 8.09 -6.60
N VAL A 55 1.66 8.53 -5.45
CA VAL A 55 0.88 7.68 -4.54
C VAL A 55 -0.42 7.23 -5.20
N ASN A 56 -1.20 8.15 -5.76
CA ASN A 56 -2.49 7.80 -6.37
C ASN A 56 -2.33 6.99 -7.67
N GLY A 57 -1.18 7.08 -8.35
CA GLY A 57 -0.85 6.28 -9.53
C GLY A 57 -0.51 4.82 -9.23
N ALA A 58 -0.29 4.44 -7.96
CA ALA A 58 0.09 3.08 -7.59
C ALA A 58 -1.02 2.07 -7.91
N ASP A 59 -0.64 0.81 -8.15
CA ASP A 59 -1.60 -0.27 -8.37
C ASP A 59 -2.30 -0.68 -7.05
N LEU A 60 -1.62 -0.49 -5.93
CA LEU A 60 -2.19 -0.63 -4.58
C LEU A 60 -1.72 0.48 -3.66
N VAL A 61 -2.69 1.09 -2.97
CA VAL A 61 -2.48 2.14 -1.95
C VAL A 61 -3.01 1.60 -0.62
N LEU A 62 -2.13 1.06 0.20
CA LEU A 62 -2.49 0.30 1.41
C LEU A 62 -2.42 1.20 2.67
N PRO A 63 -3.46 1.24 3.52
CA PRO A 63 -3.47 2.11 4.69
C PRO A 63 -2.52 1.62 5.79
N ASP A 64 -1.35 2.26 5.91
CA ASP A 64 -0.35 1.94 6.92
C ASP A 64 -0.39 2.94 8.07
N GLY A 65 -1.11 2.61 9.13
CA GLY A 65 -1.11 3.42 10.34
C GLY A 65 -2.51 3.66 10.86
N ILE A 66 -2.61 3.76 12.19
CA ILE A 66 -3.91 3.87 12.84
C ILE A 66 -4.59 5.23 12.58
N GLY A 67 -3.80 6.28 12.35
CA GLY A 67 -4.31 7.61 12.01
C GLY A 67 -5.15 7.62 10.73
N VAL A 68 -4.73 6.88 9.70
CA VAL A 68 -5.49 6.73 8.44
C VAL A 68 -6.83 6.05 8.71
N ILE A 69 -6.84 4.98 9.52
CA ILE A 69 -8.07 4.25 9.88
C ILE A 69 -9.05 5.14 10.65
N TYR A 70 -8.56 5.94 11.60
CA TYR A 70 -9.40 6.88 12.32
C TYR A 70 -9.89 8.03 11.43
N GLY A 71 -9.03 8.58 10.57
CA GLY A 71 -9.42 9.60 9.59
C GLY A 71 -10.56 9.13 8.70
N ALA A 72 -10.46 7.90 8.17
CA ALA A 72 -11.50 7.27 7.37
C ALA A 72 -12.84 7.16 8.13
N LYS A 73 -12.79 6.76 9.41
CA LYS A 73 -13.98 6.67 10.28
C LYS A 73 -14.62 8.03 10.53
N LEU A 74 -13.82 9.06 10.79
CA LEU A 74 -14.30 10.43 11.02
C LEU A 74 -14.99 11.02 9.79
N LEU A 75 -14.52 10.65 8.59
CA LEU A 75 -15.12 11.05 7.31
C LEU A 75 -16.37 10.24 6.93
N GLY A 76 -16.80 9.27 7.76
CA GLY A 76 -17.94 8.42 7.49
C GLY A 76 -17.68 7.31 6.46
N THR A 77 -16.42 7.09 6.08
CA THR A 77 -16.00 6.12 5.07
C THR A 77 -14.97 5.15 5.67
N PRO A 78 -15.37 4.25 6.58
CA PRO A 78 -14.42 3.41 7.31
C PRO A 78 -13.68 2.44 6.37
N LEU A 79 -12.37 2.33 6.58
CA LEU A 79 -11.55 1.27 5.98
C LEU A 79 -11.73 -0.05 6.74
N LYS A 80 -11.67 -1.18 6.02
CA LYS A 80 -11.83 -2.54 6.55
C LYS A 80 -10.78 -2.85 7.62
N SER A 81 -9.52 -2.53 7.35
CA SER A 81 -8.43 -2.74 8.30
C SER A 81 -7.20 -1.88 7.98
N ARG A 82 -6.29 -1.78 8.95
CA ARG A 82 -4.91 -1.35 8.71
C ARG A 82 -4.16 -2.45 7.95
N VAL A 83 -3.31 -2.07 7.01
CA VAL A 83 -2.45 -2.97 6.24
C VAL A 83 -1.01 -2.44 6.28
N PRO A 84 -0.22 -2.81 7.30
CA PRO A 84 1.16 -2.35 7.44
C PRO A 84 2.06 -2.87 6.31
N GLY A 85 2.94 -2.02 5.79
CA GLY A 85 3.82 -2.40 4.68
C GLY A 85 4.77 -3.55 5.02
N ILE A 86 5.22 -3.64 6.28
CA ILE A 86 6.09 -4.73 6.74
C ILE A 86 5.39 -6.09 6.72
N GLU A 87 4.13 -6.15 7.14
CA GLU A 87 3.34 -7.39 7.17
C GLU A 87 2.99 -7.83 5.75
N PHE A 88 2.56 -6.88 4.90
CA PHE A 88 2.30 -7.14 3.49
C PHE A 88 3.56 -7.62 2.75
N GLY A 89 4.68 -6.93 2.92
CA GLY A 89 5.96 -7.30 2.29
C GLY A 89 6.45 -8.68 2.74
N THR A 90 6.31 -9.00 4.02
CA THR A 90 6.67 -10.33 4.56
C THR A 90 5.82 -11.43 3.90
N ALA A 91 4.52 -11.22 3.76
CA ALA A 91 3.63 -12.18 3.10
C ALA A 91 3.96 -12.35 1.61
N MET A 92 4.25 -11.26 0.90
CA MET A 92 4.69 -11.31 -0.50
C MET A 92 6.01 -12.08 -0.67
N LEU A 93 6.97 -11.89 0.25
CA LEU A 93 8.23 -12.65 0.24
C LEU A 93 8.01 -14.16 0.45
N ALA A 94 7.11 -14.53 1.36
CA ALA A 94 6.73 -15.94 1.57
C ALA A 94 6.13 -16.54 0.29
N HIS A 95 5.22 -15.82 -0.38
CA HIS A 95 4.65 -16.25 -1.65
C HIS A 95 5.72 -16.42 -2.75
N CYS A 96 6.68 -15.50 -2.84
CA CYS A 96 7.80 -15.61 -3.78
C CYS A 96 8.66 -16.84 -3.51
N ALA A 97 8.90 -17.18 -2.23
CA ALA A 97 9.65 -18.38 -1.85
C ALA A 97 8.91 -19.66 -2.24
N GLU A 98 7.59 -19.72 -2.05
CA GLU A 98 6.75 -20.86 -2.43
C GLU A 98 6.66 -21.06 -3.94
N THR A 99 6.65 -19.97 -4.71
CA THR A 99 6.45 -20.00 -6.17
C THR A 99 7.73 -19.89 -6.98
N GLY A 100 8.89 -19.81 -6.32
CA GLY A 100 10.20 -19.69 -6.98
C GLY A 100 10.42 -18.36 -7.70
N LYS A 101 9.69 -17.30 -7.34
CA LYS A 101 9.87 -15.95 -7.91
C LYS A 101 11.15 -15.32 -7.35
N LYS A 102 11.87 -14.60 -8.21
CA LYS A 102 13.11 -13.93 -7.84
C LYS A 102 12.81 -12.64 -7.08
N VAL A 103 13.60 -12.38 -6.04
CA VAL A 103 13.50 -11.18 -5.21
C VAL A 103 14.81 -10.39 -5.32
N PHE A 104 14.68 -9.08 -5.44
CA PHE A 104 15.79 -8.13 -5.35
C PHE A 104 15.52 -7.17 -4.18
N LEU A 105 16.51 -6.98 -3.31
CA LEU A 105 16.42 -6.08 -2.16
C LEU A 105 17.27 -4.85 -2.43
N PHE A 106 16.65 -3.68 -2.41
CA PHE A 106 17.30 -2.41 -2.70
C PHE A 106 17.02 -1.38 -1.60
N GLY A 107 18.08 -0.78 -1.05
CA GLY A 107 18.01 0.21 0.01
C GLY A 107 18.90 -0.13 1.22
N ALA A 108 18.70 0.59 2.33
CA ALA A 108 19.49 0.54 3.56
C ALA A 108 20.95 1.05 3.42
N LYS A 109 21.66 1.13 4.55
CA LYS A 109 23.09 1.47 4.59
C LYS A 109 23.92 0.25 4.15
N PRO A 110 25.19 0.45 3.72
CA PRO A 110 26.11 -0.66 3.52
C PRO A 110 26.25 -1.48 4.81
N GLY A 111 26.08 -2.81 4.66
CA GLY A 111 26.33 -3.88 5.64
C GLY A 111 26.39 -3.47 7.10
#